data_AF-A0AA47GHV3-F1
#
_entry.id   AF-A0AA47GHV3-F1
#
_cell.length_a   1.000
_cell.length_b   1.000
_cell.length_c   1.000
_cell.angle_alpha   90.00
_cell.angle_beta   90.00
_cell.angle_gamma   90.00
#
_symmetry.space_group_name_H-M   'P 1'
#
loop_
_entity.id
_entity.type
_entity.pdbx_description
1 polymer ?
#
loop_
_entity_poly.entity_id
_entity_poly.type
_entity_poly.pdbx_seq_one_letter_code
_entity_poly.pdbx_strand_id
1 'polypeptide(L)'
;MSGDKQDSIQNSVFVLKNELLRYSEKLINSDSDNKSNIADVIYDVMLKMGQQENNEDDIKELRKVFQAVPLRYHVQVLRSFIDSYYIKNQLGTTVIAGNAKSDEIVNELMATTNNFYLEKNKILSPFEVLYLTIQAYLEPNTLKNVKRREQASLLFGDIKFQKRILNDYLEEYESKFDSKFGEESTANEEI
;
A
#
# COMPACT_ATOMS: atom_id res chain seq x y z
N MET A 1 -30.03 2.96 -10.66
CA MET A 1 -29.37 2.03 -9.72
C MET A 1 -27.84 2.00 -9.84
N SER A 2 -27.22 2.66 -10.84
CA SER A 2 -25.76 2.79 -10.94
C SER A 2 -25.14 3.86 -10.03
N GLY A 3 -25.90 4.92 -9.70
CA GLY A 3 -25.47 6.02 -8.82
C GLY A 3 -25.15 5.55 -7.39
N ASP A 4 -26.09 4.85 -6.74
CA ASP A 4 -25.92 4.41 -5.34
C ASP A 4 -24.71 3.49 -5.13
N LYS A 5 -24.39 2.63 -6.11
CA LYS A 5 -23.24 1.71 -6.05
C LYS A 5 -21.92 2.47 -6.21
N GLN A 6 -21.87 3.42 -7.13
CA GLN A 6 -20.68 4.25 -7.36
C GLN A 6 -20.42 5.20 -6.18
N ASP A 7 -21.47 5.79 -5.62
CA ASP A 7 -21.40 6.65 -4.44
C ASP A 7 -20.95 5.85 -3.20
N SER A 8 -21.48 4.64 -3.01
CA SER A 8 -21.04 3.75 -1.93
C SER A 8 -19.57 3.37 -2.05
N ILE A 9 -19.07 3.11 -3.26
CA ILE A 9 -17.66 2.77 -3.50
C ILE A 9 -16.76 3.97 -3.20
N GLN A 10 -17.10 5.15 -3.73
CA GLN A 10 -16.33 6.37 -3.48
C GLN A 10 -16.30 6.69 -1.98
N ASN A 11 -17.42 6.46 -1.29
CA ASN A 11 -17.48 6.56 0.16
C ASN A 11 -16.54 5.56 0.85
N SER A 12 -16.52 4.28 0.45
CA SER A 12 -15.59 3.30 1.04
C SER A 12 -14.12 3.66 0.82
N VAL A 13 -13.76 4.15 -0.37
CA VAL A 13 -12.40 4.63 -0.67
C VAL A 13 -12.04 5.82 0.24
N PHE A 14 -12.97 6.77 0.37
CA PHE A 14 -12.80 7.94 1.22
C PHE A 14 -12.62 7.57 2.70
N VAL A 15 -13.47 6.68 3.22
CA VAL A 15 -13.41 6.22 4.61
C VAL A 15 -12.08 5.54 4.90
N LEU A 16 -11.66 4.57 4.06
CA LEU A 16 -10.41 3.83 4.29
C LEU A 16 -9.19 4.75 4.27
N LYS A 17 -9.12 5.63 3.28
CA LYS A 17 -8.06 6.64 3.19
C LYS A 17 -7.99 7.50 4.45
N ASN A 18 -9.11 7.96 4.99
CA ASN A 18 -9.12 8.81 6.17
C ASN A 18 -8.74 8.05 7.45
N GLU A 19 -9.16 6.79 7.60
CA GLU A 19 -8.73 5.97 8.73
C GLU A 19 -7.21 5.70 8.67
N LEU A 20 -6.65 5.44 7.48
CA LEU A 20 -5.20 5.34 7.29
C LEU A 20 -4.47 6.64 7.67
N LEU A 21 -5.02 7.81 7.30
CA LEU A 21 -4.44 9.10 7.68
C LEU A 21 -4.49 9.32 9.19
N ARG A 22 -5.62 9.05 9.82
CA ARG A 22 -5.79 9.17 11.27
C ARG A 22 -4.82 8.26 12.02
N TYR A 23 -4.67 7.02 11.54
CA TYR A 23 -3.72 6.07 12.08
C TYR A 23 -2.28 6.58 11.93
N SER A 24 -1.94 7.12 10.75
CA SER A 24 -0.62 7.66 10.49
C SER A 24 -0.25 8.82 11.43
N GLU A 25 -1.20 9.67 11.80
CA GLU A 25 -0.98 10.73 12.80
C GLU A 25 -0.71 10.16 14.18
N LYS A 26 -1.45 9.13 14.60
CA LYS A 26 -1.19 8.44 15.88
C LYS A 26 0.22 7.87 15.90
N LEU A 27 0.64 7.23 14.80
CA LEU A 27 1.98 6.65 14.68
C LEU A 27 3.07 7.72 14.73
N ILE A 28 2.95 8.79 13.93
CA ILE A 28 3.89 9.92 13.93
C ILE A 28 4.00 10.55 15.32
N ASN A 29 2.87 10.81 15.99
CA ASN A 29 2.88 11.41 17.33
C ASN A 29 3.49 10.50 18.40
N SER A 30 3.53 9.19 18.17
CA SER A 30 4.17 8.22 19.06
C SER A 30 5.67 8.02 18.75
N ASP A 31 6.12 8.47 17.59
CA ASP A 31 7.51 8.43 17.14
C ASP A 31 8.23 9.71 17.61
N SER A 32 9.13 9.58 18.58
CA SER A 32 9.83 10.71 19.19
C SER A 32 10.62 11.56 18.18
N ASP A 33 10.94 10.99 17.02
CA ASP A 33 11.73 11.64 15.98
C ASP A 33 10.88 12.11 14.79
N ASN A 34 9.56 11.86 14.76
CA ASN A 34 8.66 12.13 13.64
C ASN A 34 9.20 11.63 12.27
N LYS A 35 9.83 10.44 12.25
CA LYS A 35 10.45 9.86 11.06
C LYS A 35 9.55 8.90 10.31
N SER A 36 8.41 8.54 10.90
CA SER A 36 7.41 7.67 10.31
C SER A 36 7.07 8.12 8.89
N ASN A 37 7.16 7.18 7.95
CA ASN A 37 6.86 7.38 6.53
C ASN A 37 5.70 6.45 6.10
N ILE A 38 5.31 6.47 4.82
CA ILE A 38 4.19 5.64 4.35
C ILE A 38 4.46 4.15 4.53
N ALA A 39 5.67 3.68 4.22
CA ALA A 39 6.03 2.28 4.38
C ALA A 39 5.90 1.82 5.84
N ASP A 40 6.28 2.66 6.82
CA ASP A 40 6.10 2.35 8.24
C ASP A 40 4.63 2.21 8.61
N VAL A 41 3.79 3.16 8.14
CA VAL A 41 2.34 3.12 8.38
C VAL A 41 1.72 1.86 7.80
N ILE A 42 2.03 1.55 6.53
CA ILE A 42 1.47 0.38 5.84
C ILE A 42 1.93 -0.91 6.52
N TYR A 43 3.21 -1.00 6.87
CA TYR A 43 3.75 -2.17 7.55
C TYR A 43 3.08 -2.39 8.91
N ASP A 44 2.99 -1.36 9.75
CA ASP A 44 2.41 -1.47 11.09
C ASP A 44 0.90 -1.77 11.03
N VAL A 45 0.16 -1.11 10.14
CA VAL A 45 -1.28 -1.37 9.92
C VAL A 45 -1.51 -2.81 9.49
N MET A 46 -0.78 -3.29 8.48
CA MET A 46 -0.94 -4.66 7.97
C MET A 46 -0.54 -5.71 9.01
N LEU A 47 0.55 -5.48 9.74
CA LEU A 47 1.00 -6.35 10.81
C LEU A 47 -0.05 -6.48 11.93
N LYS A 48 -0.58 -5.35 12.42
CA LYS A 48 -1.57 -5.34 13.51
C LYS A 48 -2.93 -5.84 13.07
N MET A 49 -3.37 -5.54 11.85
CA MET A 49 -4.62 -6.09 11.32
C MET A 49 -4.55 -7.62 11.20
N GLY A 50 -3.37 -8.17 10.85
CA GLY A 50 -3.12 -9.61 10.76
C GLY A 50 -3.17 -10.35 12.10
N GLN A 51 -2.98 -9.66 13.23
CA GLN A 51 -3.12 -10.20 14.58
C GLN A 51 -4.61 -10.17 14.99
N GLN A 52 -5.31 -11.30 14.86
CA GLN A 52 -6.75 -11.36 15.11
C GLN A 52 -7.13 -11.03 16.57
N GLU A 53 -6.22 -11.31 17.50
CA GLU A 53 -6.31 -11.00 18.92
C GLU A 53 -6.11 -9.51 19.25
N ASN A 54 -5.59 -8.70 18.30
CA ASN A 54 -5.46 -7.26 18.51
C ASN A 54 -6.86 -6.63 18.52
N ASN A 55 -7.18 -6.04 19.69
CA ASN A 55 -8.49 -5.52 20.03
C ASN A 55 -8.51 -4.00 20.19
N GLU A 56 -7.44 -3.29 19.83
CA GLU A 56 -7.44 -1.83 19.77
C GLU A 56 -8.54 -1.33 18.82
N ASP A 57 -9.29 -0.31 19.25
CA ASP A 57 -10.50 0.14 18.53
C ASP A 57 -10.19 0.67 17.12
N ASP A 58 -9.05 1.34 16.94
CA ASP A 58 -8.58 1.82 15.64
C ASP A 58 -8.19 0.67 14.71
N ILE A 59 -7.55 -0.39 15.21
CA ILE A 59 -7.22 -1.58 14.42
C ILE A 59 -8.49 -2.35 14.02
N LYS A 60 -9.47 -2.44 14.92
CA LYS A 60 -10.78 -3.04 14.60
C LYS A 60 -11.50 -2.29 13.50
N GLU A 61 -11.53 -0.95 13.58
CA GLU A 61 -12.16 -0.13 12.54
C GLU A 61 -11.40 -0.23 11.21
N LEU A 62 -10.06 -0.15 11.23
CA LEU A 62 -9.24 -0.36 10.03
C LEU A 62 -9.53 -1.71 9.37
N ARG A 63 -9.57 -2.80 10.15
CA ARG A 63 -9.87 -4.14 9.61
C ARG A 63 -11.25 -4.19 8.96
N LYS A 64 -12.27 -3.63 9.63
CA LYS A 64 -13.65 -3.57 9.13
C LYS A 64 -13.74 -2.77 7.84
N VAL A 65 -13.11 -1.59 7.79
CA VAL A 65 -13.15 -0.71 6.62
C VAL A 65 -12.36 -1.33 5.46
N PHE A 66 -11.19 -1.93 5.71
CA PHE A 66 -10.43 -2.68 4.69
C PHE A 66 -11.26 -3.81 4.06
N GLN A 67 -11.94 -4.62 4.88
CA GLN A 67 -12.78 -5.71 4.39
C GLN A 67 -13.98 -5.23 3.56
N ALA A 68 -14.43 -4.00 3.77
CA ALA A 68 -15.53 -3.40 3.02
C ALA A 68 -15.12 -2.83 1.66
N VAL A 69 -13.81 -2.65 1.40
CA VAL A 69 -13.32 -2.15 0.11
C VAL A 69 -12.99 -3.33 -0.81
N PRO A 70 -13.59 -3.41 -2.01
CA PRO A 70 -13.19 -4.42 -2.99
C PRO A 70 -11.75 -4.23 -3.45
N LEU A 71 -11.03 -5.34 -3.66
CA LEU A 71 -9.61 -5.37 -4.06
C LEU A 71 -9.27 -4.41 -5.22
N ARG A 72 -10.13 -4.34 -6.25
CA ARG A 72 -9.96 -3.45 -7.41
C ARG A 72 -9.83 -1.97 -7.06
N TYR A 73 -10.33 -1.55 -5.90
CA TYR A 73 -10.24 -0.16 -5.43
C TYR A 73 -9.05 0.09 -4.50
N HIS A 74 -8.28 -0.94 -4.13
CA HIS A 74 -7.14 -0.77 -3.21
C HIS A 74 -6.05 0.13 -3.81
N VAL A 75 -5.85 0.09 -5.13
CA VAL A 75 -4.96 1.03 -5.84
C VAL A 75 -5.42 2.47 -5.62
N GLN A 76 -6.72 2.73 -5.83
CA GLN A 76 -7.30 4.06 -5.65
C GLN A 76 -7.20 4.57 -4.20
N VAL A 77 -7.44 3.69 -3.23
CA VAL A 77 -7.26 3.99 -1.80
C VAL A 77 -5.81 4.37 -1.52
N LEU A 78 -4.87 3.51 -1.92
CA LEU A 78 -3.45 3.71 -1.62
C LEU A 78 -2.90 4.97 -2.29
N ARG A 79 -3.25 5.23 -3.55
CA ARG A 79 -2.89 6.47 -4.26
C ARG A 79 -3.44 7.70 -3.53
N SER A 80 -4.72 7.66 -3.11
CA SER A 80 -5.35 8.75 -2.36
C SER A 80 -4.72 8.97 -0.99
N PHE A 81 -4.33 7.89 -0.32
CA PHE A 81 -3.64 7.93 0.97
C PHE A 81 -2.25 8.55 0.81
N ILE A 82 -1.47 8.11 -0.18
CA ILE A 82 -0.14 8.66 -0.49
C ILE A 82 -0.21 10.16 -0.70
N ASP A 83 -1.09 10.63 -1.59
CA ASP A 83 -1.16 12.06 -1.88
C ASP A 83 -1.56 12.88 -0.66
N SER A 84 -2.53 12.39 0.12
CA SER A 84 -2.99 13.12 1.30
C SER A 84 -1.99 13.10 2.44
N TYR A 85 -1.23 12.02 2.59
CA TYR A 85 -0.15 11.93 3.58
C TYR A 85 0.93 12.99 3.30
N TYR A 86 1.36 13.13 2.04
CA TYR A 86 2.39 14.10 1.67
C TYR A 86 1.90 15.55 1.78
N ILE A 87 0.64 15.81 1.40
CA ILE A 87 0.03 17.14 1.55
C ILE A 87 -0.06 17.51 3.03
N LYS A 88 -0.62 16.62 3.86
CA LYS A 88 -0.88 16.87 5.28
C LYS A 88 0.41 17.10 6.08
N ASN A 89 1.46 16.33 5.78
CA ASN A 89 2.75 16.43 6.45
C ASN A 89 3.72 17.43 5.80
N GLN A 90 3.27 18.22 4.82
CA GLN A 90 4.09 19.25 4.14
C GLN A 90 5.41 18.72 3.55
N LEU A 91 5.44 17.45 3.11
CA LEU A 91 6.65 16.74 2.70
C LEU A 91 7.18 17.13 1.30
N GLY A 92 6.67 18.24 0.74
CA GLY A 92 7.01 18.76 -0.57
C GLY A 92 6.39 17.95 -1.71
N THR A 93 6.07 18.64 -2.81
CA THR A 93 5.51 18.05 -4.05
C THR A 93 6.55 17.95 -5.16
N THR A 94 7.84 18.13 -4.84
CA THR A 94 8.90 18.10 -5.83
C THR A 94 8.89 16.77 -6.58
N VAL A 95 8.64 16.83 -7.88
CA VAL A 95 8.66 15.66 -8.75
C VAL A 95 10.10 15.19 -8.90
N ILE A 96 10.38 13.98 -8.42
CA ILE A 96 11.64 13.29 -8.68
C ILE A 96 11.48 12.51 -9.99
N ALA A 97 12.45 12.69 -10.90
CA ALA A 97 12.53 11.88 -12.11
C ALA A 97 12.89 10.44 -11.75
N GLY A 98 12.23 9.47 -12.40
CA GLY A 98 12.56 8.06 -12.27
C GLY A 98 14.03 7.82 -12.65
N ASN A 99 14.65 6.84 -11.98
CA ASN A 99 15.99 6.39 -12.30
C ASN A 99 16.09 4.87 -12.12
N ALA A 100 17.20 4.29 -12.59
CA ALA A 100 17.39 2.85 -12.52
C ALA A 100 17.23 2.27 -11.10
N LYS A 101 17.50 3.04 -10.04
CA LYS A 101 17.32 2.59 -8.65
C LYS A 101 15.84 2.54 -8.23
N SER A 102 15.02 3.52 -8.64
CA SER A 102 13.58 3.45 -8.41
C SER A 102 12.96 2.28 -9.17
N ASP A 103 13.37 2.09 -10.42
CA ASP A 103 12.86 1.04 -11.29
C ASP A 103 13.17 -0.36 -10.71
N GLU A 104 14.36 -0.56 -10.12
CA GLU A 104 14.69 -1.81 -9.45
C GLU A 104 13.77 -2.14 -8.27
N ILE A 105 13.31 -1.14 -7.52
CA ILE A 105 12.41 -1.34 -6.38
C ILE A 105 10.98 -1.60 -6.87
N VAL A 106 10.54 -0.86 -7.89
CA VAL A 106 9.24 -1.10 -8.54
C VAL A 106 9.17 -2.53 -9.11
N ASN A 107 10.23 -2.98 -9.79
CA ASN A 107 10.33 -4.33 -10.30
C ASN A 107 10.23 -5.39 -9.20
N GLU A 108 10.78 -5.12 -8.02
CA GLU A 108 10.68 -6.03 -6.87
C GLU A 108 9.26 -6.11 -6.30
N LEU A 109 8.58 -4.97 -6.15
CA LEU A 109 7.17 -4.93 -5.74
C LEU A 109 6.28 -5.70 -6.74
N MET A 110 6.53 -5.50 -8.03
CA MET A 110 5.83 -6.25 -9.08
C MET A 110 6.18 -7.74 -9.07
N ALA A 111 7.44 -8.10 -8.78
CA ALA A 111 7.86 -9.50 -8.65
C ALA A 111 7.14 -10.20 -7.48
N THR A 112 7.00 -9.56 -6.32
CA THR A 112 6.22 -10.09 -5.18
C THR A 112 4.79 -10.40 -5.59
N THR A 113 4.14 -9.46 -6.30
CA THR A 113 2.77 -9.65 -6.80
C THR A 113 2.68 -10.81 -7.80
N ASN A 114 3.60 -10.85 -8.76
CA ASN A 114 3.60 -11.84 -9.84
C ASN A 114 3.88 -13.25 -9.32
N ASN A 115 4.85 -13.42 -8.43
CA ASN A 115 5.20 -14.72 -7.87
C ASN A 115 4.02 -15.30 -7.08
N PHE A 116 3.35 -14.47 -6.27
CA PHE A 116 2.17 -14.91 -5.53
C PHE A 116 1.02 -15.30 -6.47
N TYR A 117 0.78 -14.50 -7.52
CA TYR A 117 -0.23 -14.83 -8.52
C TYR A 117 0.07 -16.15 -9.25
N LEU A 118 1.31 -16.38 -9.66
CA LEU A 118 1.73 -17.62 -10.32
C LEU A 118 1.58 -18.84 -9.40
N GLU A 119 1.88 -18.71 -8.11
CA GLU A 119 1.84 -19.82 -7.15
C GLU A 119 0.43 -20.11 -6.61
N LYS A 120 -0.38 -19.08 -6.40
CA LYS A 120 -1.66 -19.17 -5.67
C LYS A 120 -2.88 -18.87 -6.53
N ASN A 121 -2.68 -18.40 -7.77
CA ASN A 121 -3.73 -17.89 -8.66
C ASN A 121 -4.64 -16.86 -7.95
N LYS A 122 -4.02 -15.99 -7.15
CA LYS A 122 -4.69 -14.94 -6.39
C LYS A 122 -3.91 -13.64 -6.54
N ILE A 123 -4.63 -12.54 -6.69
CA ILE A 123 -4.03 -11.21 -6.78
C ILE A 123 -3.93 -10.65 -5.36
N LEU A 124 -2.72 -10.31 -4.93
CA LEU A 124 -2.50 -9.64 -3.63
C LEU A 124 -2.93 -8.19 -3.72
N SER A 125 -3.56 -7.68 -2.66
CA SER A 125 -3.72 -6.24 -2.46
C SER A 125 -2.37 -5.52 -2.58
N PRO A 126 -2.30 -4.31 -3.17
CA PRO A 126 -1.06 -3.54 -3.18
C PRO A 126 -0.57 -3.20 -1.76
N PHE A 127 -1.46 -3.19 -0.75
CA PHE A 127 -1.08 -3.10 0.66
C PHE A 127 -0.34 -4.36 1.16
N GLU A 128 -0.79 -5.55 0.75
CA GLU A 128 -0.15 -6.83 1.10
C GLU A 128 1.20 -6.98 0.42
N VAL A 129 1.30 -6.55 -0.85
CA VAL A 129 2.57 -6.53 -1.59
C VAL A 129 3.61 -5.65 -0.90
N LEU A 130 3.20 -4.44 -0.50
CA LEU A 130 4.06 -3.55 0.28
C LEU A 130 4.47 -4.20 1.60
N TYR A 131 3.51 -4.74 2.36
CA TYR A 131 3.80 -5.44 3.63
C TYR A 131 4.84 -6.56 3.47
N LEU A 132 4.63 -7.47 2.51
CA LEU A 132 5.54 -8.60 2.28
C LEU A 132 6.92 -8.14 1.80
N THR A 133 6.97 -7.13 0.94
CA THR A 133 8.24 -6.60 0.42
C THR A 133 9.03 -5.90 1.53
N ILE A 134 8.35 -5.13 2.39
CA ILE A 134 8.95 -4.50 3.56
C ILE A 134 9.46 -5.57 4.53
N GLN A 135 8.64 -6.58 4.83
CA GLN A 135 9.02 -7.69 5.70
C GLN A 135 10.28 -8.40 5.18
N ALA A 136 10.39 -8.63 3.87
CA ALA A 136 11.57 -9.23 3.25
C ALA A 136 12.83 -8.37 3.42
N TYR A 137 12.71 -7.04 3.32
CA TYR A 137 13.84 -6.14 3.60
C TYR A 137 14.28 -6.15 5.06
N LEU A 138 13.37 -6.41 6.00
CA LEU A 138 13.66 -6.46 7.43
C LEU A 138 14.32 -7.78 7.87
N GLU A 139 14.40 -8.79 6.99
CA GLU A 139 15.05 -10.05 7.34
C GLU A 139 16.56 -9.87 7.61
N PRO A 140 17.11 -10.44 8.71
CA PRO A 140 18.49 -10.19 9.14
C PRO A 140 19.58 -10.50 8.09
N ASN A 141 19.30 -11.44 7.17
CA ASN A 141 20.23 -11.79 6.11
C ASN A 141 20.07 -10.92 4.85
N THR A 142 18.90 -10.32 4.64
CA THR A 142 18.62 -9.44 3.50
C THR A 142 19.43 -8.14 3.62
N LEU A 143 19.51 -7.56 4.82
CA LEU A 143 20.27 -6.32 5.06
C LEU A 143 21.80 -6.49 4.97
N LYS A 144 22.31 -7.73 4.95
CA LYS A 144 23.73 -8.00 4.67
C LYS A 144 24.08 -7.79 3.20
N ASN A 145 23.11 -7.85 2.30
CA ASN A 145 23.28 -7.54 0.89
C ASN A 145 23.27 -6.00 0.70
N VAL A 146 24.35 -5.46 0.13
CA VAL A 146 24.52 -4.00 -0.09
C VAL A 146 23.41 -3.44 -0.97
N LYS A 147 23.04 -4.13 -2.06
CA LYS A 147 21.97 -3.72 -2.95
C LYS A 147 20.64 -3.61 -2.21
N ARG A 148 20.31 -4.64 -1.42
CA ARG A 148 19.07 -4.68 -0.62
C ARG A 148 19.03 -3.56 0.42
N ARG A 149 20.17 -3.26 1.05
CA ARG A 149 20.28 -2.15 2.00
C ARG A 149 20.07 -0.79 1.33
N GLU A 150 20.62 -0.59 0.14
CA GLU A 150 20.37 0.63 -0.64
C GLU A 150 18.89 0.77 -1.02
N GLN A 151 18.27 -0.31 -1.51
CA GLN A 151 16.85 -0.34 -1.84
C GLN A 151 15.96 -0.01 -0.64
N ALA A 152 16.22 -0.64 0.52
CA ALA A 152 15.57 -0.33 1.78
C ALA A 152 15.78 1.14 2.17
N SER A 153 17.01 1.66 2.07
CA SER A 153 17.29 3.06 2.39
C SER A 153 16.51 4.04 1.49
N LEU A 154 16.24 3.69 0.22
CA LEU A 154 15.43 4.52 -0.67
C LEU A 154 13.93 4.41 -0.35
N LEU A 155 13.45 3.20 -0.06
CA LEU A 155 12.04 2.98 0.23
C LEU A 155 11.62 3.52 1.61
N PHE A 156 12.50 3.47 2.61
CA PHE A 156 12.23 3.90 4.00
C PHE A 156 12.88 5.24 4.36
N GLY A 157 14.07 5.52 3.84
CA GLY A 157 14.90 6.65 4.29
C GLY A 157 14.75 7.93 3.46
N ASP A 158 14.24 7.83 2.23
CA ASP A 158 14.07 8.98 1.34
C ASP A 158 12.60 9.16 0.98
N ILE A 159 11.95 10.07 1.69
CA ILE A 159 10.52 10.39 1.54
C ILE A 159 10.19 10.79 0.10
N LYS A 160 11.01 11.58 -0.59
CA LYS A 160 10.64 12.01 -1.94
C LYS A 160 10.75 10.85 -2.94
N PHE A 161 11.77 10.01 -2.80
CA PHE A 161 11.91 8.80 -3.61
C PHE A 161 10.82 7.78 -3.32
N GLN A 162 10.43 7.63 -2.05
CA GLN A 162 9.34 6.75 -1.64
C GLN A 162 8.04 7.10 -2.39
N LYS A 163 7.62 8.37 -2.43
CA LYS A 163 6.41 8.76 -3.17
C LYS A 163 6.46 8.32 -4.63
N ARG A 164 7.61 8.55 -5.27
CA ARG A 164 7.83 8.21 -6.68
C ARG A 164 7.72 6.70 -6.90
N ILE A 165 8.46 5.91 -6.12
CA ILE A 165 8.45 4.45 -6.19
C ILE A 165 7.04 3.91 -6.00
N LEU A 166 6.31 4.39 -5.00
CA LEU A 166 4.95 3.93 -4.73
C LEU A 166 3.99 4.27 -5.88
N ASN A 167 4.08 5.47 -6.45
CA ASN A 167 3.22 5.86 -7.57
C ASN A 167 3.51 5.05 -8.83
N ASP A 168 4.79 4.88 -9.19
CA ASP A 168 5.20 4.08 -10.36
C ASP A 168 4.78 2.61 -10.19
N TYR A 169 4.96 2.05 -8.98
CA TYR A 169 4.45 0.71 -8.64
C TYR A 169 2.94 0.60 -8.83
N LEU A 170 2.16 1.56 -8.33
CA LEU A 170 0.71 1.52 -8.48
C LEU A 170 0.25 1.63 -9.93
N GLU A 171 0.96 2.40 -10.76
CA GLU A 171 0.70 2.48 -12.20
C GLU A 171 0.95 1.14 -12.90
N GLU A 172 2.10 0.51 -12.64
CA GLU A 172 2.41 -0.82 -13.20
C GLU A 172 1.47 -1.91 -12.71
N TYR A 173 1.12 -1.90 -11.41
CA TYR A 173 0.19 -2.85 -10.82
C TYR A 173 -1.21 -2.72 -11.46
N GLU A 174 -1.72 -1.50 -11.58
CA GLU A 174 -3.02 -1.21 -12.21
C GLU A 174 -3.00 -1.65 -13.68
N SER A 175 -1.99 -1.24 -14.45
CA SER A 175 -1.85 -1.62 -15.86
C SER A 175 -1.88 -3.15 -16.07
N LYS A 176 -1.27 -3.91 -15.16
CA LYS A 176 -1.19 -5.36 -15.27
C LYS A 176 -2.45 -6.09 -14.82
N PHE A 177 -3.08 -5.65 -13.73
CA PHE A 177 -4.14 -6.40 -13.06
C PHE A 177 -5.55 -5.79 -13.21
N ASP A 178 -5.69 -4.57 -13.74
CA ASP A 178 -7.01 -3.93 -13.88
C ASP A 178 -7.98 -4.76 -14.73
N SER A 179 -7.50 -5.30 -15.86
CA SER A 179 -8.28 -6.22 -16.69
C SER A 179 -8.70 -7.51 -15.97
N LYS A 180 -7.91 -7.98 -14.99
CA LYS A 180 -8.19 -9.20 -14.22
C LYS A 180 -9.28 -9.00 -13.17
N PHE A 181 -9.42 -7.78 -12.63
CA PHE A 181 -10.52 -7.46 -11.72
C PHE A 181 -11.88 -7.38 -12.43
N GLY A 182 -11.89 -7.11 -13.75
CA GLY A 182 -13.08 -7.16 -14.59
C GLY A 182 -13.64 -8.59 -14.76
N GLU A 183 -12.75 -9.58 -14.89
CA GLU A 183 -13.09 -11.00 -15.10
C GLU A 183 -13.70 -11.66 -13.83
N GLU A 184 -13.28 -11.26 -12.62
CA GLU A 184 -13.86 -11.76 -11.36
C GLU A 184 -15.29 -11.24 -11.10
N SER A 185 -15.67 -10.14 -11.74
CA SER A 185 -16.99 -9.52 -11.59
C SER A 185 -18.06 -10.23 -12.43
N THR A 186 -17.71 -10.71 -13.63
CA THR A 186 -18.65 -11.41 -14.51
C THR A 186 -18.88 -12.86 -14.10
N ALA A 187 -17.87 -13.52 -13.51
CA ALA A 187 -18.01 -14.90 -13.02
C ALA A 187 -18.96 -15.05 -11.81
N ASN A 188 -19.19 -13.97 -11.05
CA ASN A 188 -20.09 -13.96 -9.89
C ASN A 188 -21.51 -13.43 -10.21
N GLU A 189 -21.78 -13.05 -11.47
CA GLU A 189 -23.12 -12.64 -11.93
C GLU A 189 -23.87 -13.79 -12.64
N GLU A 190 -23.26 -14.97 -12.79
CA GLU A 190 -23.85 -16.17 -13.44
C GLU A 190 -24.33 -17.28 -12.47
N ILE A 191 -24.78 -16.94 -11.25
CA ILE A 191 -25.42 -17.90 -10.32
C ILE A 191 -26.78 -17.38 -9.83
#